data_AF-A0A1M6WK05-F1
#
_entry.id   AF-A0A1M6WK05-F1
#
_cell.length_a   1.000
_cell.length_b   1.000
_cell.length_c   1.000
_cell.angle_alpha   90.00
_cell.angle_beta   90.00
_cell.angle_gamma   90.00
#
_symmetry.space_group_name_H-M   'P 1'
#
loop_
_entity.id
_entity.type
_entity.pdbx_description
1 polymer ?
#
loop_
_entity_poly.entity_id
_entity_poly.type
_entity_poly.pdbx_seq_one_letter_code
_entity_poly.pdbx_strand_id
1 'polypeptide(L)'
;MLGCISCEWQFMVEDDTEIVVDRYDRIQSLYLTTGDFSALQQMNTVYPMQTRTLIEDVLRLGKVDDQLINKKFLRFYQDSTLQVLIAEAEQQYANMDDINADLTTGFKYLREKLPGIEIPEIYAQIGSLDQSVIVGNNTIGICLDKYLGTDYPLYQKPQYGYSKSQLELMNRQYIVPDCIGFYLLSLYPMPQDKALSQQERDTHIGKILWVVNQALGKNVFNSLYTRMVERYMKRNKNLSLDQMLKNNNYSDFRKN
;
A
#
# COMPACT_ATOMS: atom_id res chain seq x y z
N MET A 1 56.84 -1.30 -18.74
CA MET A 1 55.62 -2.12 -18.55
C MET A 1 54.93 -1.57 -17.31
N LEU A 2 54.10 -0.53 -17.42
CA LEU A 2 52.70 -0.49 -17.89
C LEU A 2 51.76 -1.39 -17.08
N GLY A 3 50.83 -0.73 -16.36
CA GLY A 3 49.49 -1.22 -15.97
C GLY A 3 49.46 -2.10 -14.71
N CYS A 4 48.56 -1.96 -13.74
CA CYS A 4 47.32 -1.20 -13.65
C CYS A 4 47.05 -0.93 -12.16
N ILE A 5 46.80 0.33 -11.80
CA ILE A 5 46.03 0.66 -10.60
C ILE A 5 44.57 0.49 -11.01
N SER A 6 43.99 -0.68 -10.75
CA SER A 6 42.55 -0.86 -10.92
C SER A 6 41.88 -0.19 -9.74
N CYS A 7 41.48 1.06 -9.97
CA CYS A 7 40.57 1.78 -9.10
C CYS A 7 39.24 1.01 -9.12
N GLU A 8 38.92 0.34 -8.02
CA GLU A 8 37.60 -0.25 -7.75
C GLU A 8 36.59 0.88 -7.65
N TRP A 9 36.13 1.36 -8.80
CA TRP A 9 34.85 2.04 -8.90
C TRP A 9 33.79 0.96 -8.76
N GLN A 10 33.39 0.69 -7.52
CA GLN A 10 32.05 0.19 -7.25
C GLN A 10 31.09 1.22 -7.83
N PHE A 11 30.67 1.00 -9.07
CA PHE A 11 29.42 1.55 -9.57
C PHE A 11 28.34 1.06 -8.60
N MET A 12 27.96 1.89 -7.65
CA MET A 12 26.58 1.88 -7.20
C MET A 12 25.80 2.24 -8.46
N VAL A 13 25.24 1.23 -9.12
CA VAL A 13 24.17 1.47 -10.08
C VAL A 13 23.08 2.12 -9.24
N GLU A 14 22.96 3.45 -9.34
CA GLU A 14 21.75 4.15 -8.98
C GLU A 14 20.66 3.53 -9.86
N ASP A 15 20.00 2.52 -9.33
CA ASP A 15 18.81 1.96 -9.95
C ASP A 15 17.70 2.98 -9.72
N ASP A 16 17.71 4.03 -10.55
CA ASP A 16 16.66 5.04 -10.71
C ASP A 16 15.49 4.39 -11.47
N THR A 17 15.19 3.13 -11.16
CA THR A 17 14.11 2.36 -11.75
C THR A 17 12.80 2.98 -11.33
N GLU A 18 12.03 3.36 -12.34
CA GLU A 18 10.65 3.75 -12.17
C GLU A 18 9.87 2.60 -11.54
N ILE A 19 9.11 2.91 -10.48
CA ILE A 19 8.18 1.96 -9.88
C ILE A 19 6.94 1.92 -10.76
N VAL A 20 6.70 0.76 -11.35
CA VAL A 20 5.52 0.49 -12.17
C VAL A 20 4.63 -0.49 -11.42
N VAL A 21 3.35 -0.12 -11.26
CA VAL A 21 2.35 -1.02 -10.64
C VAL A 21 2.02 -2.17 -11.58
N ASP A 22 2.29 -3.39 -11.12
CA ASP A 22 1.93 -4.61 -11.84
C ASP A 22 0.42 -4.80 -11.91
N ARG A 23 -0.08 -5.04 -13.13
CA ARG A 23 -1.51 -5.06 -13.44
C ARG A 23 -2.16 -6.43 -13.30
N TYR A 24 -1.96 -7.08 -12.14
CA TYR A 24 -2.61 -8.36 -11.81
C TYR A 24 -4.15 -8.27 -11.89
N ASP A 25 -4.72 -7.12 -11.53
CA ASP A 25 -6.13 -6.77 -11.66
C ASP A 25 -6.70 -7.07 -13.05
N ARG A 26 -5.94 -6.87 -14.13
CA ARG A 26 -6.43 -7.11 -15.50
C ARG A 26 -6.65 -8.59 -15.79
N ILE A 27 -5.72 -9.44 -15.37
CA ILE A 27 -5.82 -10.89 -15.56
C ILE A 27 -6.88 -11.46 -14.60
N GLN A 28 -6.90 -10.94 -13.37
CA GLN A 28 -7.94 -11.24 -12.39
C GLN A 28 -9.33 -10.95 -12.96
N SER A 29 -9.57 -9.73 -13.44
CA SER A 29 -10.86 -9.33 -14.01
C SER A 29 -11.25 -10.15 -15.23
N LEU A 30 -10.31 -10.45 -16.13
CA LEU A 30 -10.58 -11.33 -17.26
C LEU A 30 -11.11 -12.70 -16.80
N TYR A 31 -10.46 -13.32 -15.82
CA TYR A 31 -10.95 -14.58 -15.26
C TYR A 31 -12.33 -14.43 -14.60
N LEU A 32 -12.52 -13.40 -13.77
CA LEU A 32 -13.72 -13.22 -12.96
C LEU A 32 -14.96 -12.78 -13.76
N THR A 33 -14.77 -12.19 -14.94
CA THR A 33 -15.86 -11.73 -15.81
C THR A 33 -16.22 -12.76 -16.89
N THR A 34 -15.24 -13.53 -17.38
CA THR A 34 -15.44 -14.44 -18.53
C THR A 34 -15.28 -15.92 -18.20
N GLY A 35 -14.62 -16.25 -17.08
CA GLY A 35 -14.20 -17.61 -16.77
C GLY A 35 -13.01 -18.11 -17.60
N ASP A 36 -12.24 -17.22 -18.23
CA ASP A 36 -11.12 -17.57 -19.10
C ASP A 36 -10.06 -18.43 -18.37
N PHE A 37 -9.81 -19.62 -18.91
CA PHE A 37 -8.90 -20.59 -18.30
C PHE A 37 -7.42 -20.19 -18.42
N SER A 38 -7.04 -19.47 -19.49
CA SER A 38 -5.68 -18.98 -19.67
C SER A 38 -5.34 -17.91 -18.64
N ALA A 39 -6.28 -17.01 -18.35
CA ALA A 39 -6.17 -16.02 -17.28
C ALA A 39 -5.98 -16.72 -15.92
N LEU A 40 -6.81 -17.72 -15.61
CA LEU A 40 -6.65 -18.52 -14.39
C LEU A 40 -5.27 -19.20 -14.31
N GLN A 41 -4.75 -19.72 -15.43
CA GLN A 41 -3.42 -20.32 -15.46
C GLN A 41 -2.34 -19.27 -15.19
N GLN A 42 -2.43 -18.08 -15.78
CA GLN A 42 -1.50 -16.97 -15.54
C GLN A 42 -1.53 -16.50 -14.09
N MET A 43 -2.72 -16.36 -13.49
CA MET A 43 -2.87 -16.05 -12.07
C MET A 43 -2.07 -17.03 -11.20
N ASN A 44 -2.21 -18.33 -11.44
CA ASN A 44 -1.56 -19.37 -10.63
C ASN A 44 -0.07 -19.59 -10.93
N THR A 45 0.47 -19.07 -12.04
CA THR A 45 1.86 -19.32 -12.46
C THR A 45 2.73 -18.08 -12.41
N VAL A 46 2.20 -16.93 -12.83
CA VAL A 46 2.89 -15.62 -12.83
C VAL A 46 2.66 -14.88 -11.51
N TYR A 47 1.46 -14.98 -10.95
CA TYR A 47 1.07 -14.28 -9.72
C TYR A 47 0.64 -15.21 -8.56
N PRO A 48 1.37 -16.32 -8.29
CA PRO A 48 0.90 -17.36 -7.37
C PRO A 48 0.69 -16.83 -5.95
N MET A 49 1.50 -15.87 -5.51
CA MET A 49 1.41 -15.30 -4.17
C MET A 49 0.22 -14.34 -4.06
N GLN A 50 0.03 -13.46 -5.05
CA GLN A 50 -1.07 -12.52 -5.11
C GLN A 50 -2.41 -13.26 -5.19
N THR A 51 -2.49 -14.32 -6.01
CA THR A 51 -3.67 -15.19 -6.10
C THR A 51 -3.94 -15.91 -4.79
N ARG A 52 -2.92 -16.44 -4.12
CA ARG A 52 -3.06 -17.06 -2.80
C ARG A 52 -3.58 -16.08 -1.76
N THR A 53 -2.92 -14.95 -1.59
CA THR A 53 -3.30 -13.93 -0.60
C THR A 53 -4.72 -13.41 -0.84
N LEU A 54 -5.10 -13.17 -2.10
CA LEU A 54 -6.46 -12.76 -2.45
C LEU A 54 -7.50 -13.82 -2.01
N ILE A 55 -7.27 -15.09 -2.34
CA ILE A 55 -8.24 -16.16 -2.06
C ILE A 55 -8.30 -16.52 -0.57
N GLU A 56 -7.14 -16.67 0.08
CA GLU A 56 -7.00 -17.19 1.43
C GLU A 56 -7.20 -16.11 2.50
N ASP A 57 -6.57 -14.94 2.32
CA ASP A 57 -6.46 -13.93 3.39
C ASP A 57 -7.48 -12.79 3.23
N VAL A 58 -7.68 -12.32 2.00
CA VAL A 58 -8.61 -11.22 1.68
C VAL A 58 -10.04 -11.73 1.62
N LEU A 59 -10.34 -12.61 0.65
CA LEU A 59 -11.71 -13.08 0.42
C LEU A 59 -12.11 -14.24 1.33
N ARG A 60 -11.13 -14.94 1.90
CA ARG A 60 -11.31 -16.06 2.84
C ARG A 60 -12.23 -17.16 2.28
N LEU A 61 -12.06 -17.50 1.00
CA LEU A 61 -12.92 -18.47 0.29
C LEU A 61 -12.52 -19.93 0.55
N GLY A 62 -11.34 -20.15 1.12
CA GLY A 62 -10.74 -21.46 1.33
C GLY A 62 -9.28 -21.48 0.89
N LYS A 63 -8.69 -22.67 0.81
CA LYS A 63 -7.30 -22.86 0.39
C LYS A 63 -7.16 -22.96 -1.12
N VAL A 64 -6.08 -22.43 -1.70
CA VAL A 64 -5.82 -22.49 -3.15
C VAL A 64 -5.57 -23.91 -3.69
N ASP A 65 -5.32 -24.88 -2.83
CA ASP A 65 -5.16 -26.29 -3.20
C ASP A 65 -6.48 -27.10 -3.13
N ASP A 66 -7.59 -26.49 -2.68
CA ASP A 66 -8.92 -27.11 -2.71
C ASP A 66 -9.37 -27.28 -4.18
N GLN A 67 -9.77 -28.50 -4.54
CA GLN A 67 -10.25 -28.86 -5.89
C GLN A 67 -11.40 -27.98 -6.38
N LEU A 68 -12.19 -27.39 -5.48
CA LEU A 68 -13.32 -26.53 -5.82
C LEU A 68 -13.01 -25.03 -5.71
N ILE A 69 -11.79 -24.63 -5.35
CA ILE A 69 -11.48 -23.23 -5.03
C ILE A 69 -11.73 -22.28 -6.20
N ASN A 70 -11.29 -22.65 -7.40
CA ASN A 70 -11.47 -21.82 -8.60
C ASN A 70 -12.96 -21.61 -8.92
N LYS A 71 -13.77 -22.67 -8.74
CA LYS A 71 -15.23 -22.56 -8.92
C LYS A 71 -15.87 -21.67 -7.85
N LYS A 72 -15.43 -21.76 -6.60
CA LYS A 72 -15.90 -20.88 -5.51
C LYS A 72 -15.52 -19.42 -5.78
N PHE A 73 -14.28 -19.19 -6.22
CA PHE A 73 -13.76 -17.87 -6.53
C PHE A 73 -14.49 -17.20 -7.69
N LEU A 74 -14.66 -17.89 -8.83
CA LEU A 74 -15.45 -17.39 -9.94
C LEU A 74 -16.91 -17.12 -9.52
N ARG A 75 -17.54 -18.05 -8.80
CA ARG A 75 -18.92 -17.91 -8.33
C ARG A 75 -19.10 -16.73 -7.38
N PHE A 76 -18.12 -16.45 -6.52
CA PHE A 76 -18.18 -15.32 -5.60
C PHE A 76 -18.35 -13.99 -6.36
N TYR A 77 -17.61 -13.81 -7.46
CA TYR A 77 -17.69 -12.59 -8.28
C TYR A 77 -18.83 -12.56 -9.28
N GLN A 78 -19.65 -13.61 -9.41
CA GLN A 78 -20.84 -13.60 -10.28
C GLN A 78 -21.97 -12.69 -9.73
N ASP A 79 -21.82 -12.15 -8.52
CA ASP A 79 -22.71 -11.09 -8.01
C ASP A 79 -22.67 -9.85 -8.92
N SER A 80 -23.85 -9.33 -9.27
CA SER A 80 -23.96 -8.18 -10.19
C SER A 80 -23.28 -6.92 -9.65
N THR A 81 -23.25 -6.74 -8.33
CA THR A 81 -22.58 -5.60 -7.69
C THR A 81 -21.07 -5.70 -7.88
N LEU A 82 -20.51 -6.90 -7.71
CA LEU A 82 -19.08 -7.13 -7.89
C LEU A 82 -18.66 -7.04 -9.36
N GLN A 83 -19.50 -7.46 -10.30
CA GLN A 83 -19.24 -7.27 -11.73
C GLN A 83 -19.21 -5.79 -12.12
N VAL A 84 -20.14 -4.98 -11.61
CA VAL A 84 -20.12 -3.52 -11.81
C VAL A 84 -18.87 -2.90 -11.20
N LEU A 85 -18.51 -3.31 -9.99
CA LEU A 85 -17.32 -2.84 -9.28
C LEU A 85 -16.03 -3.11 -10.06
N ILE A 86 -15.89 -4.31 -10.64
CA ILE A 86 -14.78 -4.67 -11.52
C ILE A 86 -14.72 -3.71 -12.72
N ALA A 87 -15.82 -3.56 -13.44
CA ALA A 87 -15.86 -2.76 -14.66
C ALA A 87 -15.53 -1.27 -14.39
N GLU A 88 -16.05 -0.69 -13.31
CA GLU A 88 -15.79 0.71 -12.95
C GLU A 88 -14.34 0.91 -12.48
N ALA A 89 -13.76 -0.05 -11.77
CA ALA A 89 -12.35 -0.03 -11.42
C ALA A 89 -11.45 -0.12 -12.68
N GLU A 90 -11.73 -1.04 -13.60
CA GLU A 90 -10.99 -1.16 -14.86
C GLU A 90 -11.04 0.14 -15.67
N GLN A 91 -12.21 0.77 -15.74
CA GLN A 91 -12.39 2.04 -16.44
C GLN A 91 -11.59 3.17 -15.79
N GLN A 92 -11.71 3.36 -14.47
CA GLN A 92 -11.05 4.44 -13.75
C GLN A 92 -9.51 4.28 -13.73
N TYR A 93 -9.04 3.04 -13.72
CA TYR A 93 -7.62 2.69 -13.63
C TYR A 93 -7.05 2.15 -14.96
N ALA A 94 -7.62 2.57 -16.09
CA ALA A 94 -7.04 2.30 -17.40
C ALA A 94 -5.62 2.88 -17.53
N ASN A 95 -5.40 4.06 -16.94
CA ASN A 95 -4.10 4.73 -16.79
C ASN A 95 -3.67 4.74 -15.30
N MET A 96 -2.39 4.53 -15.04
CA MET A 96 -1.78 4.50 -13.69
C MET A 96 -0.53 5.40 -13.61
N ASP A 97 -0.28 6.26 -14.59
CA ASP A 97 1.01 6.95 -14.74
C ASP A 97 1.25 7.94 -13.59
N ASP A 98 0.20 8.62 -13.14
CA ASP A 98 0.24 9.49 -11.96
C ASP A 98 0.58 8.70 -10.68
N ILE A 99 -0.01 7.52 -10.51
CA ILE A 99 0.25 6.64 -9.37
C ILE A 99 1.69 6.11 -9.41
N ASN A 100 2.16 5.65 -10.56
CA ASN A 100 3.54 5.18 -10.76
C ASN A 100 4.56 6.30 -10.46
N ALA A 101 4.31 7.52 -10.94
CA ALA A 101 5.17 8.67 -10.71
C ALA A 101 5.22 9.08 -9.22
N ASP A 102 4.06 9.16 -8.55
CA ASP A 102 4.00 9.49 -7.13
C ASP A 102 4.61 8.38 -6.26
N LEU A 103 4.44 7.08 -6.61
CA LEU A 103 5.11 5.96 -5.95
C LEU A 103 6.62 6.04 -6.12
N THR A 104 7.10 6.24 -7.34
CA THR A 104 8.53 6.39 -7.64
C THR A 104 9.15 7.52 -6.83
N THR A 105 8.49 8.68 -6.80
CA THR A 105 8.93 9.85 -6.02
C THR A 105 8.99 9.52 -4.52
N GLY A 106 7.91 8.95 -3.98
CA GLY A 106 7.83 8.63 -2.55
C GLY A 106 8.89 7.62 -2.11
N PHE A 107 9.03 6.51 -2.84
CA PHE A 107 10.00 5.47 -2.49
C PHE A 107 11.45 5.88 -2.74
N LYS A 108 11.73 6.73 -3.73
CA LYS A 108 13.05 7.35 -3.90
C LYS A 108 13.43 8.16 -2.65
N TYR A 109 12.53 9.00 -2.16
CA TYR A 109 12.74 9.74 -0.92
C TYR A 109 12.99 8.81 0.27
N LEU A 110 12.20 7.73 0.42
CA LEU A 110 12.39 6.79 1.52
C LEU A 110 13.74 6.09 1.43
N ARG A 111 14.18 5.66 0.24
CA ARG A 111 15.49 5.04 0.02
C ARG A 111 16.63 5.96 0.46
N GLU A 112 16.53 7.25 0.16
CA GLU A 112 17.51 8.26 0.57
C GLU A 112 17.52 8.51 2.09
N LYS A 113 16.37 8.47 2.76
CA LYS A 113 16.23 8.85 4.17
C LYS A 113 16.23 7.69 5.16
N LEU A 114 16.01 6.46 4.69
CA LEU A 114 15.96 5.24 5.48
C LEU A 114 16.94 4.22 4.89
N PRO A 115 18.23 4.30 5.25
CA PRO A 115 19.24 3.36 4.74
C PRO A 115 18.84 1.90 5.02
N GLY A 116 18.86 1.07 3.98
CA GLY A 116 18.51 -0.34 4.07
C GLY A 116 17.01 -0.65 3.91
N ILE A 117 16.17 0.34 3.57
CA ILE A 117 14.78 0.05 3.17
C ILE A 117 14.77 -0.69 1.83
N GLU A 118 14.08 -1.83 1.79
CA GLU A 118 13.80 -2.55 0.55
C GLU A 118 12.64 -1.87 -0.17
N ILE A 119 12.69 -1.82 -1.50
CA ILE A 119 11.56 -1.34 -2.29
C ILE A 119 10.68 -2.56 -2.61
N PRO A 120 9.39 -2.53 -2.22
CA PRO A 120 8.51 -3.65 -2.47
C PRO A 120 8.06 -3.68 -3.93
N GLU A 121 7.74 -4.88 -4.43
CA GLU A 121 6.97 -5.01 -5.67
C GLU A 121 5.54 -4.55 -5.41
N ILE A 122 4.97 -3.77 -6.34
CA ILE A 122 3.64 -3.17 -6.14
C ILE A 122 2.72 -3.68 -7.24
N TYR A 123 1.56 -4.21 -6.87
CA TYR A 123 0.58 -4.73 -7.81
C TYR A 123 -0.83 -4.22 -7.48
N ALA A 124 -1.68 -4.17 -8.50
CA ALA A 124 -3.09 -3.83 -8.38
C ALA A 124 -3.98 -5.08 -8.41
N GLN A 125 -5.09 -5.05 -7.69
CA GLN A 125 -6.10 -6.11 -7.66
C GLN A 125 -7.50 -5.56 -7.32
N ILE A 126 -8.52 -6.42 -7.37
CA ILE A 126 -9.87 -6.16 -6.88
C ILE A 126 -10.12 -7.00 -5.61
N GLY A 127 -10.42 -6.36 -4.48
CA GLY A 127 -10.49 -6.99 -3.15
C GLY A 127 -11.90 -7.19 -2.58
N SER A 128 -12.96 -6.90 -3.34
CA SER A 128 -14.36 -6.93 -2.87
C SER A 128 -14.63 -5.99 -1.68
N LEU A 129 -14.01 -4.81 -1.69
CA LEU A 129 -14.15 -3.74 -0.68
C LEU A 129 -13.66 -4.07 0.74
N ASP A 130 -12.96 -5.19 0.94
CA ASP A 130 -12.47 -5.62 2.26
C ASP A 130 -11.28 -4.76 2.73
N GLN A 131 -10.11 -4.94 2.11
CA GLN A 131 -8.88 -4.23 2.47
C GLN A 131 -8.50 -3.22 1.37
N SER A 132 -7.94 -2.07 1.74
CA SER A 132 -7.45 -1.08 0.76
C SER A 132 -6.04 -1.40 0.24
N VAL A 133 -5.15 -1.76 1.16
CA VAL A 133 -3.75 -2.09 0.87
C VAL A 133 -3.36 -3.32 1.67
N ILE A 134 -2.65 -4.24 1.01
CA ILE A 134 -2.10 -5.46 1.62
C ILE A 134 -0.60 -5.38 1.56
N VAL A 135 0.08 -5.66 2.67
CA VAL A 135 1.54 -5.63 2.74
C VAL A 135 2.05 -6.96 3.26
N GLY A 136 2.98 -7.58 2.54
CA GLY A 136 3.58 -8.85 2.93
C GLY A 136 4.58 -9.37 1.91
N ASN A 137 5.57 -10.14 2.36
CA ASN A 137 6.59 -10.77 1.51
C ASN A 137 7.28 -9.80 0.52
N ASN A 138 7.64 -8.60 1.01
CA ASN A 138 8.20 -7.52 0.19
C ASN A 138 7.29 -7.09 -0.99
N THR A 139 5.98 -7.20 -0.84
CA THR A 139 4.99 -6.73 -1.82
C THR A 139 3.94 -5.82 -1.20
N ILE A 140 3.37 -4.94 -2.03
CA ILE A 140 2.19 -4.12 -1.74
C ILE A 140 1.10 -4.41 -2.77
N GLY A 141 -0.03 -4.93 -2.30
CA GLY A 141 -1.24 -5.11 -3.11
C GLY A 141 -2.21 -3.95 -2.94
N ILE A 142 -2.59 -3.29 -4.03
CA ILE A 142 -3.55 -2.18 -4.07
C ILE A 142 -4.92 -2.73 -4.49
N CYS A 143 -5.91 -2.67 -3.61
CA CYS A 143 -7.29 -2.99 -3.96
C CYS A 143 -7.96 -1.77 -4.60
N LEU A 144 -7.96 -1.69 -5.94
CA LEU A 144 -8.43 -0.51 -6.69
C LEU A 144 -9.89 -0.17 -6.42
N ASP A 145 -10.69 -1.19 -6.11
CA ASP A 145 -12.09 -1.08 -5.76
C ASP A 145 -12.34 -0.37 -4.43
N LYS A 146 -11.31 -0.02 -3.66
CA LYS A 146 -11.39 0.84 -2.46
C LYS A 146 -11.18 2.33 -2.73
N TYR A 147 -10.91 2.71 -3.98
CA TYR A 147 -10.53 4.07 -4.35
C TYR A 147 -11.35 4.64 -5.52
N LEU A 148 -12.62 4.25 -5.67
CA LEU A 148 -13.50 4.69 -6.77
C LEU A 148 -14.08 6.11 -6.59
N GLY A 149 -13.71 6.80 -5.52
CA GLY A 149 -14.14 8.16 -5.25
C GLY A 149 -15.00 8.23 -3.99
N THR A 150 -14.82 9.31 -3.23
CA THR A 150 -15.53 9.55 -1.96
C THR A 150 -17.04 9.41 -2.10
N ASP A 151 -17.60 9.87 -3.22
CA ASP A 151 -19.05 9.89 -3.48
C ASP A 151 -19.54 8.67 -4.27
N TYR A 152 -18.70 7.64 -4.44
CA TYR A 152 -19.06 6.44 -5.19
C TYR A 152 -20.31 5.76 -4.58
N PRO A 153 -21.39 5.55 -5.35
CA PRO A 153 -22.71 5.19 -4.80
C PRO A 153 -22.72 3.93 -3.93
N LEU A 154 -21.85 2.97 -4.22
CA LEU A 154 -21.79 1.74 -3.45
C LEU A 154 -21.26 1.98 -2.03
N TYR A 155 -20.26 2.84 -1.86
CA TYR A 155 -19.68 3.15 -0.55
C TYR A 155 -20.68 3.85 0.38
N GLN A 156 -21.63 4.60 -0.19
CA GLN A 156 -22.65 5.34 0.56
C GLN A 156 -23.75 4.43 1.13
N LYS A 157 -23.80 3.16 0.74
CA LYS A 157 -24.86 2.27 1.22
C LYS A 157 -24.60 1.86 2.68
N PRO A 158 -25.59 2.00 3.59
CA PRO A 158 -25.39 1.76 5.02
C PRO A 158 -24.83 0.40 5.40
N GLN A 159 -25.07 -0.65 4.59
CA GLN A 159 -24.56 -2.00 4.87
C GLN A 159 -23.03 -2.10 4.85
N TYR A 160 -22.32 -1.18 4.21
CA TYR A 160 -20.85 -1.16 4.22
C TYR A 160 -20.28 -0.43 5.44
N GLY A 161 -21.10 0.34 6.16
CA GLY A 161 -20.75 0.89 7.47
C GLY A 161 -19.60 1.91 7.46
N TYR A 162 -19.26 2.52 6.32
CA TYR A 162 -18.19 3.51 6.25
C TYR A 162 -18.57 4.81 6.96
N SER A 163 -17.70 5.31 7.82
CA SER A 163 -17.81 6.65 8.38
C SER A 163 -17.49 7.71 7.33
N LYS A 164 -17.94 8.95 7.56
CA LYS A 164 -17.60 10.08 6.70
C LYS A 164 -16.08 10.25 6.53
N SER A 165 -15.32 10.10 7.62
CA SER A 165 -13.86 10.22 7.58
C SER A 165 -13.19 9.08 6.81
N GLN A 166 -13.77 7.88 6.78
CA GLN A 166 -13.27 6.78 5.93
C GLN A 166 -13.54 7.08 4.46
N LEU A 167 -14.75 7.55 4.12
CA LEU A 167 -15.12 7.87 2.74
C LEU A 167 -14.22 8.95 2.14
N GLU A 168 -13.85 9.97 2.92
CA GLU A 168 -12.93 11.04 2.51
C GLU A 168 -11.57 10.51 2.03
N LEU A 169 -11.17 9.31 2.45
CA LEU A 169 -9.93 8.64 2.05
C LEU A 169 -10.12 7.64 0.89
N MET A 170 -11.35 7.28 0.52
CA MET A 170 -11.65 6.24 -0.47
C MET A 170 -11.66 6.77 -1.91
N ASN A 171 -10.57 7.41 -2.32
CA ASN A 171 -10.40 7.98 -3.66
C ASN A 171 -8.94 7.92 -4.14
N ARG A 172 -8.74 8.03 -5.45
CA ARG A 172 -7.45 7.85 -6.15
C ARG A 172 -6.26 8.55 -5.47
N GLN A 173 -6.44 9.76 -4.95
CA GLN A 173 -5.34 10.55 -4.38
C GLN A 173 -4.75 9.93 -3.10
N TYR A 174 -5.45 8.98 -2.46
CA TYR A 174 -5.01 8.29 -1.26
C TYR A 174 -4.34 6.94 -1.53
N ILE A 175 -4.31 6.44 -2.77
CA ILE A 175 -3.63 5.18 -3.12
C ILE A 175 -2.16 5.23 -2.67
N VAL A 176 -1.41 6.22 -3.16
CA VAL A 176 0.04 6.33 -2.86
C VAL A 176 0.31 6.63 -1.39
N PRO A 177 -0.37 7.60 -0.75
CA PRO A 177 -0.25 7.83 0.69
C PRO A 177 -0.48 6.58 1.53
N ASP A 178 -1.52 5.79 1.22
CA ASP A 178 -1.84 4.57 1.94
C ASP A 178 -0.79 3.49 1.70
N CYS A 179 -0.33 3.30 0.45
CA CYS A 179 0.74 2.34 0.12
C CYS A 179 1.99 2.60 0.97
N ILE A 180 2.47 3.84 1.00
CA ILE A 180 3.63 4.22 1.79
C ILE A 180 3.34 4.08 3.29
N GLY A 181 2.17 4.52 3.75
CA GLY A 181 1.80 4.47 5.16
C GLY A 181 1.73 3.05 5.70
N PHE A 182 1.03 2.14 5.01
CA PHE A 182 0.93 0.73 5.41
C PHE A 182 2.27 0.00 5.31
N TYR A 183 3.09 0.33 4.31
CA TYR A 183 4.43 -0.23 4.20
C TYR A 183 5.33 0.21 5.35
N LEU A 184 5.34 1.50 5.70
CA LEU A 184 6.08 1.97 6.87
C LEU A 184 5.54 1.39 8.17
N LEU A 185 4.23 1.15 8.29
CA LEU A 185 3.66 0.47 9.47
C LEU A 185 4.11 -0.98 9.59
N SER A 186 4.34 -1.69 8.49
CA SER A 186 4.85 -3.07 8.53
C SER A 186 6.31 -3.12 8.99
N LEU A 187 7.12 -2.12 8.59
CA LEU A 187 8.52 -1.99 8.99
C LEU A 187 8.70 -1.43 10.41
N TYR A 188 7.80 -0.54 10.83
CA TYR A 188 7.82 0.12 12.14
C TYR A 188 6.50 -0.13 12.89
N PRO A 189 6.23 -1.39 13.28
CA PRO A 189 4.99 -1.75 13.94
C PRO A 189 4.90 -1.10 15.33
N MET A 190 3.67 -0.96 15.83
CA MET A 190 3.48 -0.56 17.23
C MET A 190 4.10 -1.60 18.17
N PRO A 191 4.75 -1.18 19.26
CA PRO A 191 5.25 -2.09 20.29
C PRO A 191 4.15 -3.03 20.79
N GLN A 192 4.45 -4.32 20.85
CA GLN A 192 3.53 -5.36 21.34
C GLN A 192 3.83 -5.79 22.78
N ASP A 193 4.97 -5.37 23.32
CA ASP A 193 5.46 -5.69 24.66
C ASP A 193 4.74 -4.91 25.78
N LYS A 194 3.95 -3.89 25.42
CA LYS A 194 3.17 -3.08 26.38
C LYS A 194 1.83 -2.62 25.80
N ALA A 195 0.88 -2.39 26.69
CA ALA A 195 -0.39 -1.76 26.32
C ALA A 195 -0.19 -0.26 26.06
N LEU A 196 -0.50 0.19 24.85
CA LEU A 196 -0.51 1.60 24.47
C LEU A 196 -1.87 2.25 24.71
N SER A 197 -1.86 3.44 25.31
CA SER A 197 -3.01 4.34 25.36
C SER A 197 -3.40 4.81 23.95
N GLN A 198 -4.63 5.28 23.76
CA GLN A 198 -5.09 5.78 22.45
C GLN A 198 -4.20 6.91 21.93
N GLN A 199 -3.79 7.84 22.81
CA GLN A 199 -2.93 8.95 22.42
C GLN A 199 -1.55 8.49 21.95
N GLU A 200 -1.00 7.42 22.53
CA GLU A 200 0.27 6.83 22.09
C GLU A 200 0.12 6.16 20.72
N ARG A 201 -0.98 5.42 20.50
CA ARG A 201 -1.31 4.84 19.19
C ARG A 201 -1.44 5.92 18.13
N ASP A 202 -2.18 6.98 18.42
CA ASP A 202 -2.34 8.11 17.50
C ASP A 202 -1.02 8.84 17.24
N THR A 203 -0.14 8.94 18.24
CA THR A 203 1.20 9.51 18.06
C THR A 203 2.03 8.61 17.15
N HIS A 204 1.96 7.28 17.31
CA HIS A 204 2.62 6.33 16.42
C HIS A 204 2.14 6.47 14.98
N ILE A 205 0.83 6.51 14.76
CA ILE A 205 0.25 6.77 13.42
C ILE A 205 0.68 8.14 12.91
N GLY A 206 0.67 9.18 13.75
CA GLY A 206 1.11 10.52 13.40
C GLY A 206 2.56 10.58 12.90
N LYS A 207 3.46 9.74 13.44
CA LYS A 207 4.84 9.61 12.95
C LYS A 207 4.87 9.07 11.53
N ILE A 208 4.12 8.00 11.26
CA ILE A 208 4.04 7.39 9.94
C ILE A 208 3.46 8.37 8.92
N LEU A 209 2.29 8.95 9.21
CA LEU A 209 1.62 9.90 8.31
C LEU A 209 2.46 11.16 8.06
N TRP A 210 3.25 11.59 9.06
CA TRP A 210 4.18 12.69 8.87
C TRP A 210 5.29 12.33 7.87
N VAL A 211 5.86 11.12 7.95
CA VAL A 211 6.85 10.64 6.96
C VAL A 211 6.22 10.50 5.57
N VAL A 212 4.98 10.04 5.46
CA VAL A 212 4.24 10.02 4.18
C VAL A 212 4.18 11.42 3.56
N ASN A 213 3.83 12.44 4.35
CA ASN A 213 3.82 13.83 3.86
C ASN A 213 5.20 14.28 3.37
N GLN A 214 6.27 13.92 4.07
CA GLN A 214 7.63 14.26 3.66
C GLN A 214 8.02 13.55 2.36
N ALA A 215 7.71 12.25 2.25
CA ALA A 215 8.02 11.44 1.07
C ALA A 215 7.33 11.95 -0.19
N LEU A 216 6.10 12.44 -0.06
CA LEU A 216 5.33 12.97 -1.18
C LEU A 216 5.54 14.48 -1.41
N GLY A 217 6.26 15.16 -0.52
CA GLY A 217 6.41 16.62 -0.57
C GLY A 217 5.08 17.38 -0.46
N LYS A 218 4.03 16.74 0.09
CA LYS A 218 2.64 17.23 0.14
C LYS A 218 2.09 17.07 1.55
N ASN A 219 1.28 18.01 2.03
CA ASN A 219 0.61 17.89 3.33
C ASN A 219 -0.72 17.13 3.19
N VAL A 220 -0.65 15.84 2.85
CA VAL A 220 -1.81 14.96 2.65
C VAL A 220 -2.56 14.76 3.97
N PHE A 221 -1.83 14.46 5.04
CA PHE A 221 -2.39 14.23 6.37
C PHE A 221 -2.09 15.38 7.31
N ASN A 222 -3.12 16.12 7.73
CA ASN A 222 -2.99 17.23 8.67
C ASN A 222 -3.80 16.98 9.96
N SER A 223 -3.16 16.34 10.92
CA SER A 223 -3.72 15.99 12.22
C SER A 223 -3.00 16.70 13.36
N LEU A 224 -3.53 16.60 14.58
CA LEU A 224 -2.79 17.05 15.77
C LEU A 224 -1.42 16.35 15.88
N TYR A 225 -1.38 15.05 15.61
CA TYR A 225 -0.22 14.20 15.83
C TYR A 225 0.87 14.40 14.78
N THR A 226 0.51 14.60 13.51
CA THR A 226 1.49 14.98 12.46
C THR A 226 2.14 16.33 12.78
N ARG A 227 1.38 17.30 13.29
CA ARG A 227 1.93 18.60 13.77
C ARG A 227 2.80 18.46 15.01
N MET A 228 2.52 17.52 15.91
CA MET A 228 3.39 17.22 17.04
C MET A 228 4.74 16.65 16.59
N VAL A 229 4.72 15.72 15.64
CA VAL A 229 5.93 15.13 15.04
C VAL A 229 6.75 16.19 14.30
N GLU A 230 6.10 17.04 13.51
CA GLU A 230 6.74 18.17 12.84
C GLU A 230 7.50 19.09 13.83
N ARG A 231 6.85 19.48 14.95
CA ARG A 231 7.49 20.29 16.00
C ARG A 231 8.65 19.55 16.68
N TYR A 232 8.51 18.25 16.91
CA TYR A 232 9.57 17.42 17.47
C TYR A 232 10.78 17.37 16.53
N MET A 233 10.59 17.10 15.24
CA MET A 233 11.68 17.03 14.26
C MET A 233 12.38 18.39 14.07
N LYS A 234 11.63 19.50 14.05
CA LYS A 234 12.21 20.85 13.96
C LYS A 234 13.15 21.20 15.12
N ARG A 235 12.89 20.67 16.32
CA ARG A 235 13.75 20.86 17.51
C ARG A 235 14.96 19.92 17.51
N ASN A 236 14.85 18.77 16.85
CA ASN A 236 15.86 17.73 16.82
C ASN A 236 16.45 17.59 15.41
N LYS A 237 17.11 18.64 14.90
CA LYS A 237 17.56 18.72 13.50
C LYS A 237 18.54 17.62 13.06
N ASN A 238 19.23 16.98 14.00
CA ASN A 238 20.20 15.92 13.73
C ASN A 238 19.60 14.51 13.82
N LEU A 239 18.30 14.38 14.16
CA LEU A 239 17.64 13.10 14.29
C LEU A 239 17.26 12.56 12.91
N SER A 240 17.61 11.31 12.60
CA SER A 240 17.20 10.66 11.36
C SER A 240 15.74 10.23 11.39
N LEU A 241 15.15 9.97 10.22
CA LEU A 241 13.80 9.40 10.13
C LEU A 241 13.71 8.04 10.81
N ASP A 242 14.71 7.18 10.63
CA ASP A 242 14.78 5.85 11.24
C ASP A 242 14.77 5.94 12.78
N GLN A 243 15.58 6.83 13.35
CA GLN A 243 15.61 7.07 14.80
C GLN A 243 14.28 7.58 15.33
N MET A 244 13.64 8.51 14.60
CA MET A 244 12.31 9.01 14.95
C MET A 244 11.27 7.89 14.91
N LEU A 245 11.23 7.10 13.82
CA LEU A 245 10.28 6.01 13.64
C LEU A 245 10.46 4.91 14.69
N LYS A 246 11.69 4.60 15.10
CA LYS A 246 12.00 3.66 16.20
C LYS A 246 11.76 4.21 17.61
N ASN A 247 11.56 5.52 17.77
CA ASN A 247 11.32 6.10 19.09
C ASN A 247 9.91 5.73 19.62
N ASN A 248 9.89 4.81 20.58
CA ASN A 248 8.68 4.33 21.28
C ASN A 248 8.41 5.04 22.62
N ASN A 249 9.17 6.10 22.93
CA ASN A 249 8.89 7.03 24.01
C ASN A 249 8.01 8.19 23.50
N TYR A 250 6.72 7.93 23.38
CA TYR A 250 5.75 8.90 22.82
C TYR A 250 5.62 10.20 23.63
N SER A 251 6.08 10.23 24.89
CA SER A 251 6.08 11.45 25.70
C SER A 251 6.96 12.57 25.14
N ASP A 252 8.00 12.21 24.37
CA ASP A 252 8.93 13.18 23.79
C ASP A 252 8.27 14.07 22.72
N PHE A 253 7.21 13.58 22.07
CA PHE A 253 6.45 14.30 21.07
C PHE A 253 5.45 15.30 21.67
N ARG A 254 5.21 15.26 22.99
CA ARG A 254 4.27 16.13 23.71
C ARG A 254 4.88 17.41 24.24
N LYS A 255 6.21 17.45 24.42
CA LYS A 255 6.89 18.61 25.01
C LYS A 255 6.64 19.82 24.10
N ASN A 256 6.14 20.93 24.65
CA ASN A 256 5.92 22.18 23.91
C ASN A 256 7.23 22.81 23.44
#